data_AF-A0A923TFG9-F1
#
_entry.id   AF-A0A923TFG9-F1
#
_cell.length_a   1.000
_cell.length_b   1.000
_cell.length_c   1.000
_cell.angle_alpha   90.00
_cell.angle_beta   90.00
_cell.angle_gamma   90.00
#
_symmetry.space_group_name_H-M   'P 1'
#
loop_
_entity.id
_entity.type
_entity.pdbx_description
1 polymer ?
#
loop_
_entity_poly.entity_id
_entity_poly.type
_entity_poly.pdbx_seq_one_letter_code
_entity_poly.pdbx_strand_id
1 'polypeptide(L)'
;MATPPNLRTMAEYYIRGLTEGFVVAADVIAWADLVVVDAAKTEDWMLDISTANADDRMGVLHHLHAVQGTVDEAALAELLAGKK
;
A
#
# COMPACT_ATOMS: atom_id res chain seq x y z
N MET A 1 11.84 -17.52 8.34
CA MET A 1 10.51 -17.16 7.81
C MET A 1 10.58 -15.69 7.49
N ALA A 2 10.37 -15.27 6.24
CA ALA A 2 10.31 -13.85 5.91
C ALA A 2 9.08 -13.28 6.63
N THR A 3 9.29 -12.33 7.53
CA THR A 3 8.19 -11.63 8.18
C THR A 3 7.46 -10.84 7.10
N PRO A 4 6.12 -10.98 6.95
CA PRO A 4 5.39 -10.16 5.99
C PRO A 4 5.68 -8.68 6.30
N PRO A 5 5.96 -7.85 5.28
CA PRO A 5 6.26 -6.44 5.49
C PRO A 5 5.12 -5.78 6.26
N ASN A 6 5.45 -4.86 7.17
CA ASN A 6 4.41 -4.12 7.87
C ASN A 6 3.60 -3.24 6.90
N LEU A 7 2.40 -2.84 7.31
CA LEU A 7 1.47 -2.10 6.46
C LEU A 7 2.08 -0.78 5.94
N ARG A 8 2.88 -0.09 6.75
CA ARG A 8 3.56 1.14 6.34
C ARG A 8 4.62 0.87 5.26
N THR A 9 5.37 -0.22 5.37
CA THR A 9 6.34 -0.68 4.37
C THR A 9 5.63 -1.03 3.06
N MET A 10 4.50 -1.73 3.11
CA MET A 10 3.71 -2.00 1.91
C MET A 10 3.14 -0.72 1.29
N ALA A 11 2.65 0.21 2.11
CA ALA A 11 2.17 1.49 1.62
C ALA A 11 3.29 2.28 0.91
N GLU A 12 4.49 2.29 1.47
CA GLU A 12 5.66 2.95 0.84
C GLU A 12 6.04 2.29 -0.48
N TYR A 13 5.99 0.96 -0.55
CA TYR A 13 6.19 0.22 -1.78
C TYR A 13 5.16 0.63 -2.86
N TYR A 14 3.88 0.77 -2.50
CA TYR A 14 2.84 1.23 -3.43
C TYR A 14 2.99 2.70 -3.82
N ILE A 15 3.41 3.58 -2.90
CA ILE A 15 3.71 5.00 -3.22
C ILE A 15 4.79 5.07 -4.31
N ARG A 16 5.88 4.30 -4.14
CA ARG A 16 6.94 4.21 -5.17
C ARG A 16 6.41 3.61 -6.46
N GLY A 17 5.62 2.55 -6.38
CA GLY A 17 4.98 1.92 -7.54
C GLY A 17 4.09 2.85 -8.36
N LEU A 18 3.25 3.64 -7.70
CA LEU A 18 2.38 4.61 -8.38
C LEU A 18 3.18 5.78 -8.98
N THR A 19 4.27 6.18 -8.31
CA THR A 19 5.14 7.27 -8.76
C THR A 19 5.99 6.86 -9.95
N GLU A 20 6.57 5.67 -9.93
CA GLU A 20 7.41 5.10 -10.99
C GLU A 20 6.58 4.46 -12.12
N GLY A 21 5.30 4.20 -11.88
CA GLY A 21 4.35 3.68 -12.88
C GLY A 21 4.35 2.16 -13.05
N PHE A 22 4.94 1.40 -12.13
CA PHE A 22 4.92 -0.08 -12.15
C PHE A 22 3.75 -0.69 -11.35
N VAL A 23 2.99 0.14 -10.64
CA VAL A 23 1.73 -0.21 -9.94
C VAL A 23 0.63 0.70 -10.46
N VAL A 24 -0.59 0.17 -10.57
CA VAL A 24 -1.80 0.98 -10.83
C VAL A 24 -2.65 1.10 -9.56
N ALA A 25 -3.50 2.13 -9.51
CA ALA A 25 -4.38 2.35 -8.36
C ALA A 25 -5.28 1.15 -8.03
N ALA A 26 -5.71 0.39 -9.04
CA ALA A 26 -6.46 -0.85 -8.84
C ALA A 26 -5.73 -1.90 -7.98
N ASP A 27 -4.40 -2.03 -8.12
CA ASP A 27 -3.61 -2.97 -7.32
C ASP A 27 -3.59 -2.56 -5.84
N VAL A 28 -3.54 -1.24 -5.59
CA VAL A 28 -3.54 -0.67 -4.24
C VAL A 28 -4.90 -0.83 -3.58
N ILE A 29 -5.98 -0.62 -4.33
CA ILE A 29 -7.36 -0.87 -3.87
C ILE A 29 -7.52 -2.33 -3.47
N ALA A 30 -7.11 -3.27 -4.34
CA ALA A 30 -7.16 -4.70 -4.04
C ALA A 30 -6.34 -5.08 -2.80
N TRP A 31 -5.19 -4.44 -2.58
CA TRP A 31 -4.42 -4.61 -1.36
C TRP A 31 -5.18 -4.10 -0.12
N ALA A 32 -5.79 -2.92 -0.20
CA ALA A 32 -6.57 -2.39 0.90
C ALA A 32 -7.77 -3.29 1.22
N ASP A 33 -8.46 -3.85 0.22
CA ASP A 33 -9.54 -4.82 0.42
C ASP A 33 -9.09 -6.03 1.24
N LEU A 34 -7.91 -6.59 0.91
CA LEU A 34 -7.33 -7.70 1.67
C LEU A 34 -7.00 -7.28 3.10
N VAL A 35 -6.40 -6.09 3.29
CA VAL A 35 -6.11 -5.56 4.62
C VAL A 35 -7.39 -5.37 5.43
N VAL A 36 -8.47 -4.87 4.84
CA VAL A 36 -9.77 -4.71 5.52
C VAL A 36 -10.32 -6.06 5.97
N VAL A 37 -10.23 -7.09 5.13
CA VAL A 37 -10.71 -8.45 5.44
C VAL A 37 -9.90 -9.09 6.57
N ASP A 38 -8.58 -8.90 6.58
CA ASP A 38 -7.67 -9.53 7.55
C ASP A 38 -7.52 -8.71 8.85
N ALA A 39 -7.84 -7.42 8.84
CA ALA A 39 -7.67 -6.55 10.00
C ALA A 39 -8.69 -6.85 11.10
N ALA A 40 -8.19 -7.07 12.32
CA ALA A 40 -9.04 -7.17 13.51
C ALA A 40 -9.83 -5.87 13.80
N LYS A 41 -9.31 -4.73 13.33
CA LYS A 41 -9.96 -3.43 13.39
C LYS A 41 -9.68 -2.68 12.11
N THR A 42 -10.74 -2.33 11.39
CA THR A 42 -10.65 -1.47 10.22
C THR A 42 -10.35 -0.03 10.62
N GLU A 43 -9.39 0.59 9.95
CA GLU A 43 -9.03 2.00 10.09
C GLU A 43 -9.54 2.81 8.88
N ASP A 44 -9.75 4.12 9.07
CA ASP A 44 -10.37 4.98 8.05
C ASP A 44 -9.58 4.96 6.73
N TRP A 45 -8.25 4.99 6.79
CA TRP A 45 -7.39 4.93 5.60
C TRP A 45 -7.60 3.65 4.76
N MET A 46 -7.98 2.54 5.40
CA MET A 46 -8.20 1.27 4.70
C MET A 46 -9.45 1.37 3.83
N LEU A 47 -10.51 1.97 4.38
CA LEU A 47 -11.77 2.20 3.66
C LEU A 47 -11.60 3.29 2.60
N ASP A 48 -10.86 4.36 2.91
CA ASP A 48 -10.58 5.43 1.96
C ASP A 48 -9.87 4.90 0.71
N ILE A 49 -8.89 4.00 0.88
CA ILE A 49 -8.21 3.34 -0.25
C ILE A 49 -9.15 2.34 -0.93
N SER A 50 -9.82 1.46 -0.19
CA SER A 50 -10.72 0.42 -0.74
C SER A 50 -11.86 1.01 -1.58
N THR A 51 -12.36 2.19 -1.20
CA THR A 51 -13.45 2.89 -1.90
C THR A 51 -12.98 3.95 -2.89
N ALA A 52 -11.67 4.10 -3.08
CA ALA A 52 -11.10 5.05 -4.02
C ALA A 52 -11.43 4.70 -5.48
N ASN A 53 -11.41 5.72 -6.34
CA ASN A 53 -11.54 5.50 -7.78
C ASN A 53 -10.21 4.96 -8.36
N ALA A 54 -10.27 3.83 -9.05
CA ALA A 54 -9.11 3.22 -9.72
C ALA A 54 -8.49 4.11 -10.81
N ASP A 55 -9.23 5.08 -11.35
CA ASP A 55 -8.69 6.10 -12.27
C ASP A 55 -8.05 7.29 -11.54
N ASP A 56 -8.32 7.47 -10.25
CA ASP A 56 -7.77 8.55 -9.43
C ASP A 56 -6.50 8.14 -8.69
N ARG A 57 -5.41 8.06 -9.46
CA ARG A 57 -4.07 7.78 -8.91
C ARG A 57 -3.66 8.76 -7.80
N MET A 58 -4.03 10.04 -7.92
CA MET A 58 -3.61 11.06 -6.96
C MET A 58 -4.35 10.92 -5.63
N GLY A 59 -5.65 10.61 -5.67
CA GLY A 59 -6.44 10.30 -4.48
C GLY A 59 -5.88 9.07 -3.74
N VAL A 60 -5.64 7.97 -4.45
CA VAL A 60 -5.04 6.75 -3.85
C VAL A 60 -3.67 7.04 -3.23
N LEU A 61 -2.82 7.80 -3.92
CA LEU A 61 -1.51 8.19 -3.39
C LEU A 61 -1.65 9.03 -2.12
N HIS A 62 -2.60 9.97 -2.06
CA HIS A 62 -2.86 10.76 -0.87
C HIS A 62 -3.25 9.88 0.33
N HIS A 63 -4.16 8.90 0.14
CA HIS A 63 -4.61 8.01 1.20
C HIS A 63 -3.50 7.05 1.68
N LEU A 64 -2.61 6.60 0.80
CA LEU A 64 -1.44 5.79 1.18
C LEU A 64 -0.52 6.50 2.17
N HIS A 65 -0.41 7.83 2.12
CA HIS A 65 0.37 8.59 3.09
C HIS A 65 -0.28 8.65 4.49
N ALA A 66 -1.57 8.35 4.61
CA ALA A 66 -2.27 8.30 5.89
C ALA A 66 -1.96 7.01 6.68
N VAL A 67 -1.39 5.98 6.04
CA VAL A 67 -0.98 4.74 6.68
C VAL A 67 0.10 5.04 7.72
N GLN A 68 -0.19 4.72 8.99
CA GLN A 68 0.74 4.98 10.09
C GLN A 68 1.72 3.83 10.29
N GLY A 69 2.86 4.13 10.94
CA GLY A 69 3.88 3.15 11.30
C GLY A 69 5.29 3.57 10.87
N THR A 70 6.23 2.64 11.01
CA THR A 70 7.63 2.84 10.62
C THR A 70 7.94 2.00 9.38
N VAL A 71 8.51 2.64 8.37
CA VAL A 71 9.00 1.94 7.18
C VAL A 71 10.20 1.09 7.58
N ASP A 72 10.13 -0.20 7.28
CA ASP A 72 11.29 -1.09 7.30
C ASP A 72 12.00 -0.96 5.95
N GLU A 73 13.11 -0.23 5.93
CA GLU A 73 13.87 0.02 4.70
C GLU A 73 14.49 -1.25 4.11
N ALA A 74 14.83 -2.25 4.94
CA ALA A 74 15.39 -3.50 4.47
C ALA A 74 14.33 -4.32 3.75
N ALA A 75 13.15 -4.48 4.36
CA ALA A 75 12.02 -5.15 3.73
C ALA A 75 11.55 -4.40 2.47
N LEU A 76 11.52 -3.07 2.48
CA LEU A 76 11.19 -2.27 1.30
C LEU A 76 12.17 -2.50 0.15
N ALA A 77 13.48 -2.52 0.45
CA ALA A 77 14.51 -2.79 -0.55
C ALA A 77 14.36 -4.19 -1.15
N GLU A 78 14.04 -5.21 -0.35
CA GLU A 78 13.76 -6.57 -0.84
C GLU A 78 12.55 -6.61 -1.77
N LEU A 79 11.46 -5.92 -1.42
CA LEU A 79 10.25 -5.83 -2.26
C LEU A 79 10.53 -5.16 -3.61
N LEU A 80 11.29 -4.06 -3.60
CA LEU A 80 11.65 -3.33 -4.81
C LEU A 80 12.66 -4.11 -5.66
N ALA A 81 13.61 -4.82 -5.04
CA ALA A 81 14.55 -5.68 -5.75
C ALA A 81 13.83 -6.84 -6.47
N GLY A 82 12.74 -7.37 -5.88
CA GLY A 82 11.90 -8.40 -6.50
C GLY A 82 11.06 -7.93 -7.69
N LYS A 83 11.04 -6.62 -8.00
CA LYS A 83 10.35 -6.04 -9.18
C LYS A 83 11.25 -5.81 -10.39
N LYS A 84 12.57 -5.94 -10.22
CA LYS A 84 13.57 -5.72 -11.27
C LYS A 84 13.84 -7.00 -12.06
#